data_AF-A0AAV6HZ63-F1
#
_entry.id   AF-A0AAV6HZ63-F1
#
_cell.length_a   1.000
_cell.length_b   1.000
_cell.length_c   1.000
_cell.angle_alpha   90.00
_cell.angle_beta   90.00
_cell.angle_gamma   90.00
#
_symmetry.space_group_name_H-M   'P 1'
#
loop_
_entity.id
_entity.type
_entity.pdbx_description
1 polymer ?
#
loop_
_entity_poly.entity_id
_entity_poly.type
_entity_poly.pdbx_seq_one_letter_code
_entity_poly.pdbx_strand_id
1 'polypeptide(L)'
;MEVKEAKPPSGYGKPPWEFKGSALYQLHLVKSETARAFIPKEFKLVEAFGYTLGGFFLASYDDSPAGIFDGLVVIAGIVWNPPTSCAWAARVLVNSDEACVHGRKVGSSLMAFWKY
;
A
#
# COMPACT_ATOMS: atom_id res chain seq x y z
N MET A 1 -2.81 -21.60 -31.31
CA MET A 1 -4.05 -21.23 -30.58
C MET A 1 -3.62 -20.94 -29.17
N GLU A 2 -3.62 -19.67 -28.80
CA GLU A 2 -3.29 -19.24 -27.44
C GLU A 2 -4.44 -19.68 -26.54
N VAL A 3 -4.16 -20.63 -25.66
CA VAL A 3 -5.14 -21.14 -24.70
C VAL A 3 -5.36 -20.03 -23.69
N LYS A 4 -6.46 -19.29 -23.83
CA LYS A 4 -6.96 -18.41 -22.76
C LYS A 4 -7.26 -19.30 -21.57
N GLU A 5 -6.36 -19.33 -20.60
CA GLU A 5 -6.61 -19.98 -19.31
C GLU A 5 -7.89 -19.39 -18.70
N ALA A 6 -8.80 -20.26 -18.32
CA ALA A 6 -10.03 -19.88 -17.64
C ALA A 6 -9.68 -19.23 -16.29
N LYS A 7 -10.35 -18.11 -15.96
CA LYS A 7 -10.15 -17.38 -14.71
C LYS A 7 -10.21 -18.37 -13.53
N PRO A 8 -9.15 -18.50 -12.72
CA PRO A 8 -9.14 -19.42 -11.60
C PRO A 8 -10.24 -19.06 -10.58
N PRO A 9 -10.68 -20.02 -9.74
CA PRO A 9 -11.74 -19.78 -8.78
C PRO A 9 -11.36 -18.65 -7.83
N SER A 10 -12.29 -17.70 -7.64
CA SER A 10 -12.26 -16.50 -6.79
C SER A 10 -10.96 -16.25 -5.99
N GLY A 11 -10.22 -15.19 -6.33
CA GLY A 11 -9.01 -14.75 -5.64
C GLY A 11 -7.75 -14.82 -6.49
N TYR A 12 -6.68 -14.17 -6.01
CA TYR A 12 -5.45 -13.91 -6.79
C TYR A 12 -4.59 -15.15 -7.14
N GLY A 13 -5.03 -16.36 -6.82
CA GLY A 13 -4.19 -17.56 -6.92
C GLY A 13 -3.00 -17.54 -5.95
N LYS A 14 -1.96 -18.33 -6.26
CA LYS A 14 -0.74 -18.42 -5.43
C LYS A 14 0.25 -17.30 -5.79
N PRO A 15 0.97 -16.72 -4.82
CA PRO A 15 2.01 -15.73 -5.09
C PRO A 15 3.21 -16.34 -5.85
N PRO A 16 4.05 -15.53 -6.51
CA PRO A 16 4.02 -14.06 -6.54
C PRO A 16 2.90 -13.50 -7.41
N TRP A 17 2.30 -12.39 -6.95
CA TRP A 17 1.29 -11.65 -7.71
C TRP A 17 1.96 -10.49 -8.44
N GLU A 18 1.73 -10.38 -9.73
CA GLU A 18 2.26 -9.30 -10.55
C GLU A 18 1.22 -8.20 -10.73
N PHE A 19 1.66 -6.95 -10.61
CA PHE A 19 0.84 -5.77 -10.83
C PHE A 19 1.59 -4.85 -11.79
N LYS A 20 0.93 -4.39 -12.85
CA LYS A 20 1.49 -3.39 -13.78
C LYS A 20 0.55 -2.20 -13.88
N GLY A 21 1.13 -1.02 -14.04
CA GLY A 21 0.39 0.21 -14.08
C GLY A 21 1.27 1.42 -13.79
N SER A 22 0.64 2.50 -13.35
CA SER A 22 1.30 3.76 -13.00
C SER A 22 0.91 4.20 -11.59
N ALA A 23 1.70 5.09 -10.99
CA ALA A 23 1.38 5.66 -9.69
C ALA A 23 1.73 7.14 -9.62
N LEU A 24 0.80 7.94 -9.10
CA LEU A 24 0.99 9.35 -8.79
C LEU A 24 1.22 9.50 -7.29
N TYR A 25 2.38 10.05 -6.91
CA TYR A 25 2.75 10.28 -5.52
C TYR A 25 2.61 11.74 -5.13
N GLN A 26 1.97 12.02 -4.00
CA GLN A 26 1.99 13.33 -3.35
C GLN A 26 2.44 13.17 -1.90
N LEU A 27 3.71 13.51 -1.66
CA LEU A 27 4.32 13.49 -0.33
C LEU A 27 4.26 14.88 0.31
N HIS A 28 3.99 14.93 1.61
CA HIS A 28 3.95 16.17 2.37
C HIS A 28 4.28 15.93 3.84
N LEU A 29 4.60 17.00 4.56
CA LEU A 29 4.82 16.94 5.99
C LEU A 29 3.49 16.79 6.73
N VAL A 30 3.42 15.78 7.59
CA VAL A 30 2.29 15.51 8.47
C VAL A 30 2.75 15.77 9.90
N LYS A 31 1.93 16.45 10.69
CA LYS A 31 2.23 16.66 12.12
C LYS A 31 2.38 15.30 12.80
N SER A 32 3.44 15.13 13.57
CA SER A 32 3.72 13.87 14.26
C SER A 32 2.56 13.42 15.14
N GLU A 33 1.93 14.35 15.86
CA GLU A 33 0.75 14.06 16.68
C GLU A 33 -0.40 13.45 15.84
N THR A 34 -0.66 14.00 14.65
CA THR A 34 -1.65 13.44 13.73
C THR A 34 -1.26 12.05 13.23
N ALA A 35 0.01 11.85 12.86
CA ALA A 35 0.52 10.55 12.43
C ALA A 35 0.39 9.49 13.53
N ARG A 36 0.64 9.86 14.79
CA ARG A 36 0.54 8.97 15.96
C ARG A 36 -0.86 8.48 16.27
N ALA A 37 -1.90 9.15 15.79
CA ALA A 37 -3.27 8.63 15.91
C ALA A 37 -3.51 7.36 15.07
N PHE A 38 -2.71 7.14 14.02
CA PHE A 38 -2.86 6.01 13.10
C PHE A 38 -1.78 4.93 13.25
N ILE A 39 -0.62 5.29 13.83
CA ILE A 39 0.54 4.41 13.94
C ILE A 39 0.59 3.79 15.34
N PRO A 40 0.61 2.44 15.46
CA PRO A 40 0.75 1.76 16.74
C PRO A 40 2.01 2.20 17.52
N LYS A 41 1.91 2.26 18.85
CA LYS A 41 2.93 2.88 19.72
C LYS A 41 4.27 2.13 19.71
N GLU A 42 4.24 0.84 19.39
CA GLU A 42 5.41 -0.01 19.25
C GLU A 42 6.31 0.39 18.07
N PHE A 43 5.77 1.06 17.05
CA PHE A 43 6.55 1.54 15.93
C PHE A 43 7.13 2.93 16.22
N LYS A 44 8.46 3.06 16.15
CA LYS A 44 9.13 4.35 16.32
C LYS A 44 8.93 5.20 15.06
N LEU A 45 8.30 6.36 15.20
CA LEU A 45 8.12 7.31 14.10
C LEU A 45 9.46 7.97 13.71
N VAL A 46 9.68 8.14 12.41
CA VAL A 46 10.75 8.97 11.86
C VAL A 46 10.20 10.39 11.75
N GLU A 47 10.66 11.28 12.61
CA GLU A 47 10.14 12.64 12.70
C GLU A 47 11.26 13.66 12.97
N ALA A 48 11.03 14.89 12.52
CA ALA A 48 11.87 16.05 12.77
C ALA A 48 10.98 17.28 12.97
N PHE A 49 11.30 18.13 13.94
CA PHE A 49 10.56 19.37 14.23
C PHE A 49 9.04 19.18 14.47
N GLY A 50 8.62 18.02 14.97
CA GLY A 50 7.21 17.70 15.19
C GLY A 50 6.43 17.31 13.92
N TYR A 51 7.14 16.96 12.84
CA TYR A 51 6.57 16.46 11.60
C TYR A 51 7.24 15.15 11.16
N THR A 52 6.49 14.34 10.41
CA THR A 52 6.98 13.17 9.67
C THR A 52 6.64 13.32 8.19
N LEU A 53 7.29 12.54 7.35
CA LEU A 53 6.95 12.45 5.93
C LEU A 53 5.73 11.53 5.77
N GLY A 54 4.61 12.10 5.35
CA GLY A 54 3.41 11.37 4.99
C GLY A 54 3.02 11.66 3.54
N GLY A 55 1.77 11.38 3.20
CA GLY A 55 1.28 11.63 1.86
C GLY A 55 0.17 10.70 1.43
N PHE A 56 0.03 10.60 0.13
CA PHE A 56 -0.75 9.56 -0.50
C PHE A 56 -0.17 9.23 -1.88
N PHE A 57 -0.54 8.07 -2.41
CA PHE A 57 -0.36 7.79 -3.81
C PHE A 57 -1.60 7.13 -4.40
N LEU A 58 -1.90 7.49 -5.64
CA LEU A 58 -2.93 6.86 -6.46
C LEU A 58 -2.22 5.93 -7.45
N ALA A 59 -2.43 4.64 -7.31
CA ALA A 59 -1.98 3.62 -8.26
C ALA A 59 -3.13 3.26 -9.21
N SER A 60 -2.86 3.28 -10.50
CA SER A 60 -3.76 2.81 -11.55
C SER A 60 -3.16 1.57 -12.18
N TYR A 61 -3.83 0.43 -12.00
CA TYR A 61 -3.35 -0.88 -12.46
C TYR A 61 -4.04 -1.28 -13.75
N ASP A 62 -3.25 -1.52 -14.80
CA ASP A 62 -3.72 -1.95 -16.12
C ASP A 62 -3.67 -3.49 -16.28
N ASP A 63 -2.91 -4.18 -15.41
CA ASP A 63 -2.78 -5.64 -15.37
C ASP A 63 -2.54 -6.10 -13.92
N SER A 64 -3.42 -6.97 -13.41
CA SER A 64 -3.30 -7.56 -12.06
C SER A 64 -4.17 -8.82 -11.92
N PRO A 65 -3.97 -9.64 -10.86
CA PRO A 65 -4.84 -10.79 -10.59
C PRO A 65 -6.31 -10.41 -10.31
N ALA A 66 -6.58 -9.15 -9.94
CA ALA A 66 -7.93 -8.63 -9.73
C ALA A 66 -8.55 -8.01 -10.99
N GLY A 67 -7.83 -8.02 -12.12
CA GLY A 67 -8.14 -7.21 -13.30
C GLY A 67 -7.66 -5.75 -13.16
N ILE A 68 -8.25 -4.86 -13.95
CA ILE A 68 -7.94 -3.42 -13.94
C ILE A 68 -8.63 -2.76 -12.75
N PHE A 69 -7.89 -2.00 -11.95
CA PHE A 69 -8.45 -1.28 -10.81
C PHE A 69 -7.53 -0.12 -10.37
N ASP A 70 -8.08 0.82 -9.60
CA ASP A 70 -7.34 1.91 -8.96
C ASP A 70 -7.26 1.69 -7.46
N GLY A 71 -6.12 2.07 -6.87
CA GLY A 71 -5.86 2.05 -5.45
C GLY A 71 -5.30 3.37 -4.94
N LEU A 72 -5.96 3.98 -3.96
CA LEU A 72 -5.44 5.13 -3.21
C LEU A 72 -4.92 4.64 -1.85
N VAL A 73 -3.66 4.93 -1.57
CA VAL A 73 -3.05 4.66 -0.27
C VAL A 73 -2.72 5.96 0.43
N VAL A 74 -3.19 6.10 1.67
CA VAL A 74 -2.89 7.24 2.54
C VAL A 74 -1.77 6.83 3.51
N ILE A 75 -0.65 7.54 3.44
CA ILE A 75 0.54 7.33 4.27
C ILE A 75 0.51 8.31 5.43
N ALA A 76 0.34 7.79 6.66
CA ALA A 76 0.31 8.64 7.85
C ALA A 76 1.71 9.15 8.26
N GLY A 77 2.75 8.38 7.97
CA GLY A 77 4.12 8.71 8.35
C GLY A 77 5.11 7.62 8.01
N ILE A 78 6.39 7.88 8.28
CA ILE A 78 7.46 6.89 8.16
C ILE A 78 7.77 6.32 9.55
N VAL A 79 7.92 5.00 9.63
CA VAL A 79 8.29 4.28 10.85
C VAL A 79 9.60 3.53 10.69
N TRP A 80 10.35 3.38 11.78
CA TRP A 80 11.53 2.52 11.83
C TRP A 80 11.12 1.05 11.83
N ASN A 81 11.73 0.27 10.95
CA ASN A 81 11.61 -1.19 10.89
C ASN A 81 12.99 -1.78 10.56
N PRO A 82 13.83 -2.07 11.57
CA PRO A 82 15.24 -2.40 11.38
C PRO A 82 15.46 -3.49 10.31
N PRO A 83 16.44 -3.34 9.40
CA PRO A 83 17.48 -2.29 9.34
C PRO A 83 17.06 -1.00 8.61
N THR A 84 15.82 -0.87 8.13
CA THR A 84 15.37 0.25 7.29
C THR A 84 14.19 1.02 7.91
N SER A 85 13.57 1.88 7.11
CA SER A 85 12.30 2.55 7.44
C SER A 85 11.21 2.17 6.43
N CYS A 86 9.95 2.26 6.84
CA CYS A 86 8.78 1.88 6.05
C CYS A 86 7.70 2.96 6.14
N ALA A 87 6.88 3.11 5.10
CA ALA A 87 5.66 3.90 5.20
C ALA A 87 4.63 3.15 6.02
N TRP A 88 3.85 3.89 6.82
CA TRP A 88 2.64 3.37 7.43
C TRP A 88 1.42 3.75 6.60
N ALA A 89 0.80 2.76 5.95
CA ALA A 89 -0.48 2.90 5.26
C ALA A 89 -1.62 2.95 6.28
N ALA A 90 -2.13 4.16 6.54
CA ALA A 90 -3.25 4.36 7.45
C ALA A 90 -4.60 3.99 6.81
N ARG A 91 -4.72 4.17 5.49
CA ARG A 91 -5.90 3.74 4.72
C ARG A 91 -5.49 3.28 3.33
N VAL A 92 -6.20 2.28 2.84
CA VAL A 92 -6.12 1.80 1.46
C VAL A 92 -7.54 1.75 0.93
N LEU A 93 -7.82 2.50 -0.13
CA LEU A 93 -9.11 2.52 -0.82
C LEU A 93 -8.87 1.95 -2.22
N VAL A 94 -9.69 0.98 -2.62
CA VAL A 94 -9.61 0.38 -3.96
C VAL A 94 -11.01 0.35 -4.56
N ASN A 95 -11.12 0.46 -5.87
CA ASN A 95 -12.40 0.40 -6.58
C ASN A 95 -12.78 -1.04 -7.05
N SER A 96 -12.03 -2.05 -6.62
CA SER A 96 -12.31 -3.48 -6.87
C SER A 96 -12.61 -4.22 -5.56
N ASP A 97 -13.78 -4.85 -5.48
CA ASP A 97 -14.17 -5.67 -4.33
C ASP A 97 -13.24 -6.87 -4.13
N GLU A 98 -12.81 -7.50 -5.23
CA GLU A 98 -11.86 -8.62 -5.20
C GLU A 98 -10.52 -8.17 -4.59
N ALA A 99 -10.01 -7.01 -5.01
CA ALA A 99 -8.80 -6.43 -4.46
C ALA A 99 -8.94 -6.02 -2.98
N CYS A 100 -10.10 -5.50 -2.60
CA CYS A 100 -10.39 -5.10 -1.22
C CYS A 100 -10.40 -6.32 -0.29
N VAL A 101 -11.13 -7.38 -0.66
CA VAL A 101 -11.25 -8.61 0.12
C VAL A 101 -9.88 -9.27 0.27
N HIS A 102 -9.11 -9.36 -0.82
CA HIS A 102 -7.78 -9.93 -0.77
C HIS A 102 -6.84 -9.10 0.12
N GLY A 103 -6.81 -7.78 -0.08
CA GLY A 103 -5.97 -6.86 0.70
C GLY A 103 -6.25 -6.91 2.20
N ARG A 104 -7.50 -7.08 2.62
CA ARG A 104 -7.83 -7.26 4.05
C ARG A 104 -7.34 -8.58 4.63
N LYS A 105 -7.24 -9.63 3.80
CA LYS A 105 -6.85 -10.96 4.23
C LYS A 105 -5.33 -11.12 4.36
N VAL A 106 -4.56 -10.49 3.48
CA VAL A 106 -3.09 -10.70 3.41
C VAL A 106 -2.26 -9.42 3.51
N GLY A 107 -2.87 -8.24 3.38
CA GLY A 107 -2.18 -6.97 3.35
C GLY A 107 -1.60 -6.56 4.70
N SER A 108 -0.48 -5.84 4.66
CA SER A 108 0.16 -5.23 5.83
C SER A 108 0.07 -3.70 5.73
N SER A 109 -0.12 -3.03 6.87
CA SER A 109 -0.01 -1.56 6.95
C SER A 109 1.43 -1.06 6.82
N LEU A 110 2.44 -1.92 6.98
CA LEU A 110 3.84 -1.59 6.74
C LEU A 110 4.16 -1.73 5.25
N MET A 111 4.49 -0.62 4.62
CA MET A 111 4.93 -0.57 3.24
C MET A 111 6.44 -0.38 3.17
N ALA A 112 7.13 -1.39 2.63
CA ALA A 112 8.56 -1.28 2.36
C ALA A 112 8.80 -0.40 1.12
N PHE A 113 9.62 0.65 1.27
CA PHE A 113 10.03 1.51 0.15
C PHE A 113 11.15 0.90 -0.72
N TRP A 114 11.70 -0.25 -0.32
CA TRP A 114 12.89 -0.83 -0.94
C TRP A 114 12.63 -2.27 -1.38
N LYS A 115 12.18 -2.41 -2.62
CA LYS A 115 12.37 -3.60 -3.44
C LYS A 115 12.26 -3.19 -4.92
N TYR A 116 13.34 -2.62 -5.43
CA TYR A 116 13.62 -2.54 -6.87
C TYR A 116 14.72 -3.55 -7.18
#